data_AF-A0A1W1BL51-F1
#
_entry.id   AF-A0A1W1BL51-F1
#
_cell.length_a   1.000
_cell.length_b   1.000
_cell.length_c   1.000
_cell.angle_alpha   90.00
_cell.angle_beta   90.00
_cell.angle_gamma   90.00
#
_symmetry.space_group_name_H-M   'P 1'
#
loop_
_entity.id
_entity.type
_entity.pdbx_description
1 polymer ?
#
loop_
_entity_poly.entity_id
_entity_poly.type
_entity_poly.pdbx_seq_one_letter_code
_entity_poly.pdbx_strand_id
1 'polypeptide(L)'
;MTKFSTLALTALLGMAVMTTTASAGDAAKGQKIYSKKLKAACKMNGGDFAKKHTQDEWEEINEAGKMAEEIAKICGEGVSVKDKLLPFIYDFTNEFASDSGNVPSC
;
A
#
# COMPACT_ATOMS: atom_id res chain seq x y z
N MET A 1 -29.10 23.20 -24.40
CA MET A 1 -28.18 22.39 -25.20
C MET A 1 -26.87 22.26 -24.44
N THR A 2 -26.55 21.04 -24.05
CA THR A 2 -25.39 20.58 -23.28
C THR A 2 -24.07 20.76 -24.02
N LYS A 3 -23.16 21.64 -23.55
CA LYS A 3 -21.73 21.65 -23.91
C LYS A 3 -20.88 22.22 -22.75
N PHE A 4 -20.82 21.49 -21.64
CA PHE A 4 -19.82 21.70 -20.56
C PHE A 4 -19.11 20.39 -20.22
N SER A 5 -18.98 19.51 -21.21
CA SER A 5 -18.12 18.34 -21.14
C SER A 5 -16.95 18.62 -22.07
N THR A 6 -15.74 18.36 -21.58
CA THR A 6 -14.42 18.60 -22.21
C THR A 6 -13.76 19.89 -21.73
N LEU A 7 -12.66 19.73 -20.99
CA LEU A 7 -11.68 20.72 -20.49
C LEU A 7 -11.68 20.97 -18.98
N ALA A 8 -11.23 19.97 -18.21
CA ALA A 8 -10.35 20.16 -17.04
C ALA A 8 -9.73 18.83 -16.58
N LEU A 9 -9.39 17.95 -17.52
CA LEU A 9 -8.74 16.67 -17.26
C LEU A 9 -7.22 16.81 -17.39
N THR A 10 -6.60 17.78 -16.70
CA THR A 10 -5.13 17.95 -16.65
C THR A 10 -4.73 18.95 -15.55
N ALA A 11 -4.93 18.60 -14.28
CA ALA A 11 -4.39 19.40 -13.16
C ALA A 11 -4.06 18.56 -11.90
N LEU A 12 -3.70 17.29 -12.07
CA LEU A 12 -3.27 16.41 -10.96
C LEU A 12 -1.97 15.67 -11.34
N LEU A 13 -1.02 16.39 -11.91
CA LEU A 13 0.37 15.91 -12.07
C LEU A 13 1.27 16.97 -11.45
N GLY A 14 1.34 17.01 -10.12
CA GLY A 14 2.07 18.06 -9.45
C GLY A 14 2.05 18.02 -7.93
N MET A 15 2.18 16.84 -7.32
CA MET A 15 2.48 16.60 -5.89
C MET A 15 2.75 15.08 -5.80
N ALA A 16 3.80 14.52 -5.22
CA ALA A 16 4.99 15.04 -4.57
C ALA A 16 6.04 13.92 -4.64
N VAL A 17 7.16 14.13 -5.33
CA VAL A 17 8.27 13.15 -5.34
C VAL A 17 9.27 13.53 -4.24
N MET A 18 8.85 13.51 -2.97
CA MET A 18 9.75 13.89 -1.87
C MET A 18 9.46 13.15 -0.55
N THR A 19 9.74 11.83 -0.46
CA THR A 19 10.00 11.15 0.83
C THR A 19 10.84 9.85 0.76
N THR A 20 11.27 9.36 -0.41
CA THR A 20 11.73 7.95 -0.57
C THR A 20 13.04 7.54 0.16
N THR A 21 13.76 8.45 0.81
CA THR A 21 15.03 8.10 1.47
C THR A 21 14.88 7.65 2.93
N ALA A 22 13.80 7.99 3.62
CA ALA A 22 13.53 7.50 4.97
C ALA A 22 12.81 6.13 4.96
N SER A 23 12.09 5.81 3.89
CA SER A 23 11.14 4.69 3.80
C SER A 23 11.72 3.37 3.29
N ALA A 24 12.89 3.34 2.63
CA ALA A 24 13.44 2.08 2.11
C ALA A 24 13.78 1.05 3.21
N GLY A 25 14.32 1.51 4.35
CA GLY A 25 14.60 0.65 5.51
C GLY A 25 13.33 0.14 6.19
N ASP A 26 12.29 0.97 6.22
CA ASP A 26 11.01 0.64 6.83
C ASP A 26 10.15 -0.25 5.92
N ALA A 27 10.22 -0.07 4.59
CA ALA A 27 9.64 -0.97 3.60
C ALA A 27 10.27 -2.38 3.66
N ALA A 28 11.60 -2.49 3.78
CA ALA A 28 12.27 -3.78 3.97
C ALA A 28 11.85 -4.47 5.29
N LYS A 29 11.67 -3.68 6.36
CA LYS A 29 11.15 -4.18 7.63
C LYS A 29 9.68 -4.62 7.50
N GLY A 30 8.87 -3.87 6.76
CA GLY A 30 7.50 -4.21 6.39
C GLY A 30 7.39 -5.53 5.64
N GLN A 31 8.21 -5.70 4.60
CA GLN A 31 8.31 -6.94 3.83
C GLN A 31 8.65 -8.14 4.74
N LYS A 32 9.58 -7.96 5.68
CA LYS A 32 9.93 -8.99 6.67
C LYS A 32 8.79 -9.28 7.65
N ILE A 33 8.05 -8.26 8.07
CA ILE A 33 6.85 -8.41 8.90
C ILE A 33 5.78 -9.20 8.14
N TYR A 34 5.48 -8.82 6.91
CA TYR A 34 4.53 -9.53 6.04
C TYR A 34 4.92 -11.00 5.90
N SER A 35 6.18 -11.26 5.53
CA SER A 35 6.68 -12.62 5.30
C SER A 35 6.56 -13.52 6.53
N LYS A 36 6.78 -12.97 7.74
CA LYS A 36 6.74 -13.73 8.99
C LYS A 36 5.36 -13.85 9.63
N LYS A 37 4.47 -12.89 9.39
CA LYS A 37 3.19 -12.79 10.15
C LYS A 37 1.96 -12.96 9.27
N LEU A 38 2.03 -12.55 8.01
CA LEU A 38 0.87 -12.44 7.14
C LEU A 38 0.88 -13.46 6.00
N LYS A 39 2.05 -13.78 5.42
CA LYS A 39 2.17 -14.67 4.25
C LYS A 39 1.38 -15.98 4.38
N ALA A 40 1.46 -16.64 5.54
CA ALA A 40 0.76 -17.90 5.78
C ALA A 40 -0.78 -17.73 5.82
N ALA A 41 -1.26 -16.63 6.40
CA ALA A 41 -2.69 -16.34 6.49
C ALA A 41 -3.26 -15.84 5.16
N CYS A 42 -2.55 -14.90 4.52
CA CYS A 42 -2.95 -14.30 3.25
C CYS A 42 -2.86 -15.25 2.05
N LYS A 43 -2.11 -16.36 2.18
CA LYS A 43 -1.90 -17.37 1.12
C LYS A 43 -1.37 -16.77 -0.21
N MET A 44 -0.66 -15.65 -0.15
CA MET A 44 -0.05 -14.97 -1.30
C MET A 44 1.33 -14.40 -0.95
N ASN A 45 2.16 -14.16 -1.96
CA ASN A 45 3.46 -13.53 -1.73
C ASN A 45 3.30 -12.02 -1.41
N GLY A 46 4.39 -11.38 -0.97
CA GLY A 46 4.34 -9.98 -0.54
C GLY A 46 4.09 -9.01 -1.70
N GLY A 47 4.64 -9.29 -2.89
CA GLY A 47 4.41 -8.48 -4.07
C GLY A 47 2.95 -8.51 -4.53
N ASP A 48 2.32 -9.70 -4.55
CA ASP A 48 0.90 -9.85 -4.89
C ASP A 48 0.00 -9.13 -3.89
N PHE A 49 0.42 -9.06 -2.63
CA PHE A 49 -0.26 -8.31 -1.58
C PHE A 49 -0.11 -6.79 -1.76
N ALA A 50 1.11 -6.30 -1.97
CA ALA A 50 1.36 -4.87 -2.18
C ALA A 50 0.63 -4.34 -3.42
N LYS A 51 0.53 -5.15 -4.48
CA LYS A 51 -0.20 -4.83 -5.72
C LYS A 51 -1.72 -4.87 -5.59
N LYS A 52 -2.30 -5.05 -4.40
CA LYS A 52 -3.76 -5.03 -4.20
C LYS A 52 -4.36 -3.65 -4.39
N HIS A 53 -3.56 -2.61 -4.18
CA HIS A 53 -3.96 -1.20 -4.30
C HIS A 53 -2.85 -0.41 -5.02
N THR A 54 -3.17 0.78 -5.50
CA THR A 54 -2.20 1.80 -5.92
C THR A 54 -1.55 2.48 -4.72
N GLN A 55 -0.52 3.31 -4.97
CA GLN A 55 0.10 4.13 -3.92
C GLN A 55 -0.95 5.03 -3.25
N ASP A 56 -1.73 5.76 -4.04
CA ASP A 56 -2.78 6.66 -3.56
C ASP A 56 -3.84 5.91 -2.73
N GLU A 57 -4.29 4.74 -3.19
CA GLU A 57 -5.25 3.92 -2.45
C GLU A 57 -4.68 3.43 -1.11
N TRP A 58 -3.40 3.00 -1.08
CA TRP A 58 -2.73 2.61 0.17
C TRP A 58 -2.56 3.78 1.14
N GLU A 59 -2.25 4.97 0.63
CA GLU A 59 -2.17 6.20 1.41
C GLU A 59 -3.53 6.54 2.03
N GLU A 60 -4.61 6.54 1.25
CA GLU A 60 -5.98 6.78 1.75
C GLU A 60 -6.38 5.77 2.83
N ILE A 61 -6.07 4.49 2.66
CA ILE A 61 -6.35 3.44 3.65
C ILE A 61 -5.57 3.71 4.95
N ASN A 62 -4.30 4.12 4.84
CA ASN A 62 -3.45 4.41 5.98
C ASN A 62 -3.89 5.65 6.74
N GLU A 63 -4.18 6.76 6.04
CA GLU A 63 -4.66 8.01 6.63
C GLU A 63 -6.03 7.84 7.30
N ALA A 64 -6.90 6.98 6.75
CA ALA A 64 -8.18 6.63 7.36
C ALA A 64 -8.04 5.72 8.61
N GLY A 65 -6.82 5.26 8.93
CA GLY A 65 -6.57 4.32 10.04
C GLY A 65 -7.11 2.90 9.78
N LYS A 66 -7.33 2.53 8.51
CA LYS A 66 -8.01 1.29 8.11
C LYS A 66 -7.08 0.16 7.66
N MET A 67 -5.76 0.30 7.82
CA MET A 67 -4.79 -0.72 7.41
C MET A 67 -5.08 -2.11 7.97
N ALA A 68 -5.41 -2.22 9.27
CA ALA A 68 -5.71 -3.52 9.87
C ALA A 68 -6.97 -4.18 9.29
N GLU A 69 -8.00 -3.37 9.00
CA GLU A 69 -9.26 -3.81 8.39
C GLU A 69 -9.01 -4.30 6.96
N GLU A 70 -8.27 -3.54 6.15
CA GLU A 70 -7.99 -3.92 4.77
C GLU A 70 -7.10 -5.17 4.70
N ILE A 71 -6.12 -5.32 5.60
CA ILE A 71 -5.33 -6.55 5.72
C ILE A 71 -6.25 -7.75 6.01
N ALA A 72 -7.19 -7.63 6.94
CA ALA A 72 -8.13 -8.69 7.24
C ALA A 72 -9.06 -8.99 6.05
N LYS A 73 -9.50 -7.96 5.31
CA LYS A 73 -10.30 -8.13 4.09
C LYS A 73 -9.56 -8.88 2.99
N ILE A 74 -8.26 -8.59 2.78
CA ILE A 74 -7.44 -9.26 1.77
C ILE A 74 -7.05 -10.68 2.20
N CYS A 75 -6.70 -10.86 3.47
CA CYS A 75 -6.09 -12.10 3.97
C CYS A 75 -7.07 -13.06 4.65
N GLY A 76 -8.31 -12.65 4.87
CA GLY A 76 -9.34 -13.41 5.56
C GLY A 76 -9.56 -12.95 7.01
N GLU A 77 -10.77 -13.23 7.51
CA GLU A 77 -11.18 -12.88 8.87
C GLU A 77 -10.28 -13.56 9.93
N GLY A 78 -9.98 -12.83 11.00
CA GLY A 78 -9.12 -13.31 12.10
C GLY A 78 -7.63 -12.97 11.94
N VAL A 79 -7.21 -12.40 10.81
CA VAL A 79 -5.87 -11.82 10.66
C VAL A 79 -5.78 -10.50 11.42
N SER A 80 -4.85 -10.42 12.36
CA SER A 80 -4.61 -9.21 13.15
C SER A 80 -3.12 -8.87 13.17
N VAL A 81 -2.83 -7.58 12.99
CA VAL A 81 -1.50 -7.00 13.09
C VAL A 81 -1.50 -6.00 14.24
N LYS A 82 -0.42 -5.98 15.02
CA LYS A 82 -0.24 -4.97 16.07
C LYS A 82 -0.12 -3.59 15.44
N ASP A 83 -0.83 -2.60 15.98
CA ASP A 83 -0.87 -1.22 15.44
C ASP A 83 0.52 -0.63 15.16
N LYS A 84 1.47 -0.84 16.07
CA LYS A 84 2.86 -0.38 15.91
C LYS A 84 3.62 -0.98 14.71
N LEU A 85 3.07 -2.01 14.08
CA LEU A 85 3.63 -2.66 12.90
C LEU A 85 2.95 -2.20 11.61
N LEU A 86 1.77 -1.59 11.69
CA LEU A 86 1.02 -1.12 10.53
C LEU A 86 1.80 -0.10 9.69
N PRO A 87 2.53 0.88 10.27
CA PRO A 87 3.32 1.83 9.47
C PRO A 87 4.35 1.13 8.58
N PHE A 88 5.07 0.14 9.11
CA PHE A 88 6.04 -0.62 8.30
C PHE A 88 5.36 -1.43 7.19
N ILE A 89 4.16 -1.97 7.44
CA ILE A 89 3.41 -2.68 6.40
C ILE A 89 2.94 -1.70 5.33
N TYR A 90 2.46 -0.51 5.72
CA TYR A 90 2.12 0.57 4.81
C TYR A 90 3.32 0.98 3.95
N ASP A 91 4.48 1.23 4.55
CA ASP A 91 5.70 1.59 3.81
C ASP A 91 6.05 0.51 2.77
N PHE A 92 5.89 -0.76 3.14
CA PHE A 92 6.08 -1.88 2.21
C PHE A 92 5.03 -1.89 1.09
N THR A 93 3.76 -1.74 1.40
CA THR A 93 2.70 -1.81 0.38
C THR A 93 2.72 -0.62 -0.55
N ASN A 94 3.02 0.57 -0.03
CA ASN A 94 3.14 1.79 -0.83
C ASN A 94 4.38 1.76 -1.74
N GLU A 95 5.53 1.29 -1.23
CA GLU A 95 6.76 1.17 -2.05
C GLU A 95 6.59 0.22 -3.23
N PHE A 96 5.81 -0.87 -3.05
CA PHE A 96 5.62 -1.94 -4.04
C PHE A 96 4.18 -2.04 -4.55
N ALA A 97 3.46 -0.93 -4.52
CA ALA A 97 2.08 -0.84 -4.99
C ALA A 97 1.96 -1.21 -6.48
N SER A 98 0.72 -1.38 -6.95
CA SER A 98 0.46 -1.82 -8.32
C SER A 98 1.02 -0.88 -9.42
N ASP A 99 1.16 0.39 -9.10
CA ASP A 99 1.57 1.50 -9.96
C ASP A 99 2.98 2.03 -9.65
N SER A 100 3.67 1.52 -8.63
CA SER A 100 4.98 2.07 -8.21
C SER A 100 6.13 1.74 -9.17
N GLY A 101 5.96 0.75 -10.04
CA GLY A 101 7.01 0.24 -10.93
C GLY A 101 8.12 -0.55 -10.21
N ASN A 102 8.06 -0.66 -8.88
CA ASN A 102 9.02 -1.42 -8.07
C ASN A 102 8.58 -2.89 -7.95
N VAL A 103 9.56 -3.80 -7.90
CA VAL A 103 9.31 -5.24 -7.67
C VAL A 103 10.09 -5.70 -6.43
N PRO A 104 9.41 -6.17 -5.38
CA PRO A 104 10.10 -6.63 -4.18
C PRO A 104 10.79 -7.97 -4.43
N SER A 105 11.97 -8.17 -3.85
CA SER A 105 12.62 -9.49 -3.82
C SER A 105 11.97 -10.37 -2.74
N CYS A 106 10.79 -10.93 -2.99
CA CYS A 106 9.97 -11.64 -1.99
C CYS A 106 9.59 -13.08 -2.34
#